data_AF-I5C1V3-F1
#
_entry.id   AF-I5C1V3-F1
#
_cell.length_a   1.000
_cell.length_b   1.000
_cell.length_c   1.000
_cell.angle_alpha   90.00
_cell.angle_beta   90.00
_cell.angle_gamma   90.00
#
_symmetry.space_group_name_H-M   'P 1'
#
loop_
_entity.id
_entity.type
_entity.pdbx_description
1 polymer ?
#
loop_
_entity_poly.entity_id
_entity_poly.type
_entity_poly.pdbx_seq_one_letter_code
_entity_poly.pdbx_strand_id
1 'polypeptide(L)' 'MKPRYLLTLVLFLSLAVGFAQQNTAEKNYVSTHYTKKTFKIPMRDGVHLHTEVYVPKDKSRAIPWSCSAPLTALAPTVRP' A
#
# COMPACT_ATOMS: atom_id res chain seq x y z
N MET A 1 15.62 34.35 28.00
CA MET A 1 14.60 33.28 28.14
C MET A 1 15.23 32.13 28.91
N LYS A 2 14.64 31.73 30.05
CA LYS A 2 15.31 30.84 31.04
C LYS A 2 15.51 29.44 30.41
N PRO A 3 16.71 28.84 30.46
CA PRO A 3 17.03 27.59 29.76
C PRO A 3 16.19 26.39 30.23
N ARG A 4 15.54 26.54 31.40
CA ARG A 4 14.58 25.57 31.95
C ARG A 4 13.37 25.32 31.04
N TYR A 5 12.88 26.35 30.34
CA TYR A 5 11.73 26.19 29.42
C TYR A 5 12.13 25.54 28.09
N LEU A 6 13.41 25.68 27.69
CA LEU A 6 13.93 25.05 26.48
C LEU A 6 14.00 23.52 26.66
N LEU A 7 14.42 23.04 27.84
CA LEU A 7 14.42 21.61 28.15
C LEU A 7 13.01 21.00 28.19
N THR A 8 12.02 21.72 28.74
CA THR A 8 10.64 21.22 28.78
C THR A 8 10.00 21.21 27.39
N LEU A 9 10.31 22.18 26.53
CA LEU A 9 9.83 22.22 25.15
C LEU A 9 10.38 21.04 24.33
N VAL A 10 11.67 20.73 24.48
CA VAL A 10 12.32 19.61 23.78
C VAL A 10 11.75 18.26 24.24
N LEU A 11 11.48 18.10 25.53
CA LEU A 11 10.85 16.89 26.07
C LEU A 11 9.41 16.71 25.58
N PHE A 12 8.66 17.80 25.43
CA PHE A 12 7.29 17.75 24.91
C PHE A 12 7.27 17.42 23.41
N LEU A 13 8.24 17.93 22.65
CA LEU A 13 8.37 17.68 21.23
C LEU A 13 8.77 16.23 20.92
N SER A 14 9.60 15.59 21.76
CA SER A 14 9.98 14.19 21.58
C SER A 14 8.83 13.21 21.82
N LEU A 15 7.93 13.52 22.77
CA LEU A 15 6.72 12.71 23.01
C LEU A 15 5.75 12.71 21.81
N ALA A 16 5.66 13.82 21.06
CA ALA A 16 4.76 13.93 19.92
C ALA A 16 5.18 13.06 18.72
N VAL A 17 6.48 12.78 18.54
CA VAL A 17 7.00 12.00 17.41
C VAL A 17 6.75 10.48 17.57
N GLY A 18 6.62 9.99 18.81
CA GLY A 18 6.43 8.56 19.10
C GLY A 18 5.08 7.98 18.64
N PHE A 19 4.04 8.81 18.50
CA PHE A 19 2.69 8.38 18.10
C PHE A 19 2.47 8.34 16.57
N ALA A 20 3.45 8.75 15.77
CA ALA A 20 3.30 8.84 14.31
C ALA A 20 3.59 7.51 13.55
N GLN A 21 4.03 6.46 14.23
CA GLN A 21 4.38 5.17 13.61
C GLN A 21 3.22 4.17 13.65
N GLN A 22 2.06 4.52 13.11
CA GLN A 22 0.91 3.62 13.05
C GLN A 22 0.55 3.30 11.59
N ASN A 23 1.44 2.62 10.87
CA ASN A 23 1.19 2.14 9.50
C ASN A 23 1.58 0.65 9.31
N THR A 24 1.57 -0.12 10.38
CA THR A 24 1.95 -1.55 10.35
C THR A 24 0.79 -2.43 9.88
N ALA A 25 -0.45 -2.01 10.08
CA ALA A 25 -1.65 -2.81 9.79
C ALA A 25 -1.82 -3.08 8.28
N GLU A 26 -1.63 -2.07 7.43
CA GLU A 26 -1.77 -2.19 5.97
C GLU A 26 -0.66 -3.04 5.35
N LYS A 27 0.58 -2.90 5.85
CA LYS A 27 1.74 -3.69 5.40
C LYS A 27 1.57 -5.18 5.68
N ASN A 28 0.91 -5.51 6.80
CA ASN A 28 0.59 -6.89 7.16
C ASN A 28 -0.51 -7.47 6.24
N TYR A 29 -1.52 -6.67 5.89
CA TYR A 29 -2.61 -7.14 5.02
C TYR A 29 -2.13 -7.52 3.61
N VAL A 30 -1.29 -6.68 3.00
CA VAL A 30 -0.74 -6.95 1.65
C VAL A 30 0.12 -8.22 1.64
N SER A 31 0.99 -8.39 2.64
CA SER A 31 1.88 -9.57 2.74
C SER A 31 1.12 -10.89 2.99
N THR A 32 0.02 -10.80 3.74
CA THR A 32 -0.80 -11.97 4.09
C THR A 32 -1.68 -12.42 2.92
N HIS A 33 -2.27 -11.49 2.16
CA HIS A 33 -3.26 -11.80 1.12
C HIS A 33 -2.72 -11.79 -0.31
N TYR A 34 -1.57 -11.15 -0.57
CA TYR A 34 -0.99 -11.02 -1.91
C TYR A 34 0.40 -11.63 -1.98
N THR A 35 0.72 -12.21 -3.13
CA THR A 35 2.07 -12.64 -3.51
C THR A 35 2.67 -11.60 -4.43
N LYS A 36 3.77 -10.97 -4.01
CA LYS A 36 4.54 -10.04 -4.84
C LYS A 36 5.41 -10.82 -5.80
N LYS A 37 5.30 -10.52 -7.10
CA LYS A 37 6.18 -11.05 -8.13
C LYS A 37 6.82 -9.89 -8.88
N THR A 38 8.12 -9.98 -9.09
CA THR A 38 8.89 -8.98 -9.82
C THR A 38 9.33 -9.56 -11.15
N PHE A 39 9.04 -8.85 -12.23
CA PHE A 39 9.40 -9.24 -13.59
C PHE A 39 10.24 -8.16 -14.25
N LYS A 40 11.14 -8.59 -15.14
CA LYS A 40 11.84 -7.73 -16.07
C LYS A 40 11.27 -7.99 -17.45
N ILE A 41 10.45 -7.07 -17.95
CA ILE A 41 9.84 -7.20 -19.27
C ILE A 41 10.79 -6.55 -20.28
N PRO A 42 11.40 -7.33 -21.19
CA PRO A 42 12.20 -6.76 -22.25
C PRO A 42 11.28 -6.00 -23.21
N MET A 43 11.62 -4.76 -23.50
CA MET A 43 10.98 -4.00 -24.55
C MET A 43 11.57 -4.38 -25.91
N ARG A 44 10.84 -4.07 -26.98
CA ARG A 44 11.33 -4.20 -28.36
C ARG A 44 12.66 -3.45 -28.56
N ASP A 45 12.81 -2.32 -27.87
CA ASP A 45 13.95 -1.42 -28.01
C ASP A 45 15.13 -1.82 -27.08
N GLY A 46 15.08 -3.01 -26.44
CA GLY A 46 16.16 -3.57 -25.62
C GLY A 46 16.22 -3.10 -24.17
N VAL A 47 15.41 -2.11 -23.79
CA VAL A 47 15.27 -1.65 -22.41
C VAL A 47 14.42 -2.63 -21.60
N HIS A 48 14.77 -2.88 -20.33
CA HIS A 48 14.01 -3.76 -19.45
C HIS A 48 13.17 -2.94 -18.49
N LEU A 49 11.85 -3.12 -18.53
CA LEU A 49 10.96 -2.52 -17.54
C LEU A 49 10.94 -3.36 -16.27
N HIS A 50 11.16 -2.70 -15.15
CA HIS A 50 10.95 -3.30 -13.84
C HIS A 50 9.47 -3.18 -13.47
N THR A 51 8.79 -4.32 -13.31
CA THR A 51 7.37 -4.35 -12.99
C THR A 51 7.12 -5.22 -11.76
N GLU A 52 6.38 -4.66 -10.80
CA GLU A 52 5.93 -5.36 -9.60
C GLU A 52 4.45 -5.69 -9.73
N VAL A 53 4.12 -6.98 -9.67
CA VAL A 53 2.74 -7.48 -9.79
C VAL A 53 2.33 -8.12 -8.47
N TYR A 54 1.19 -7.68 -7.91
CA TYR A 54 0.60 -8.23 -6.68
C TYR A 54 -0.55 -9.17 -7.05
N VAL A 55 -0.35 -10.46 -6.84
CA VAL A 55 -1.36 -11.49 -7.16
C VAL A 55 -2.08 -11.91 -5.88
N PRO A 56 -3.42 -11.81 -5.79
CA PRO A 56 -4.14 -12.32 -4.63
C PRO A 56 -3.93 -13.83 -4.48
N LYS A 57 -3.72 -14.29 -3.25
CA LYS A 57 -3.55 -15.72 -2.94
C LYS A 57 -4.85 -16.49 -3.09
N ASP A 58 -5.98 -15.84 -2.83
CA ASP A 58 -7.29 -16.41 -3.06
C ASP A 58 -7.66 -16.32 -4.56
N LYS A 59 -7.77 -17.49 -5.20
CA LYS A 59 -8.12 -17.64 -6.61
C LYS A 59 -9.64 -17.70 -6.84
N SER A 60 -10.45 -17.53 -5.80
CA SER A 60 -11.92 -17.62 -5.86
C SER A 60 -12.55 -16.57 -6.77
N ARG A 61 -11.86 -15.44 -7.02
CA ARG A 61 -12.26 -14.41 -7.98
C ARG A 61 -11.43 -14.52 -9.25
N ALA A 62 -11.47 -15.70 -9.88
CA ALA A 62 -11.09 -15.82 -11.29
C ALA A 62 -12.08 -14.97 -12.09
N ILE A 63 -11.68 -13.77 -12.48
CA ILE A 63 -12.45 -12.94 -13.40
C ILE A 63 -12.45 -13.72 -14.72
N PRO A 64 -13.61 -14.21 -15.21
CA PRO A 64 -13.66 -14.78 -16.54
C PRO A 64 -13.24 -13.65 -17.48
N TRP A 65 -12.29 -13.92 -18.35
CA TRP A 65 -11.80 -13.06 -19.44
C TRP A 65 -12.90 -12.59 -20.42
N SER A 66 -14.18 -12.83 -20.10
CA SER A 66 -15.35 -12.34 -20.80
C SER A 66 -15.49 -10.84 -20.59
N CYS A 67 -14.91 -10.08 -21.51
CA CYS A 67 -15.17 -8.67 -21.71
C CYS A 67 -16.62 -8.48 -22.18
N SER A 68 -17.60 -8.64 -21.28
CA SER A 68 -19.03 -8.40 -21.56
C SER A 68 -19.89 -8.15 -20.33
N ALA A 69 -19.32 -7.68 -19.21
CA ALA A 69 -20.13 -7.23 -18.07
C ALA A 69 -20.42 -5.72 -18.23
N PRO A 70 -21.70 -5.27 -18.16
CA PRO A 70 -22.04 -3.87 -18.30
C PRO A 70 -21.40 -3.03 -17.19
N LEU A 71 -21.03 -1.80 -17.55
CA LEU A 71 -20.25 -0.79 -16.79
C LEU A 71 -20.79 -0.44 -15.38
N THR A 72 -21.86 -1.07 -14.92
CA THR A 72 -22.56 -0.76 -13.67
C THR A 72 -22.23 -1.74 -12.52
N ALA A 73 -21.59 -2.87 -12.78
CA ALA A 73 -21.44 -3.95 -11.79
C ALA A 73 -20.24 -3.83 -10.82
N LEU A 74 -19.40 -2.80 -10.94
CA LEU A 74 -18.17 -2.66 -10.15
C LEU A 74 -18.05 -1.34 -9.39
N ALA A 75 -19.14 -0.62 -9.10
CA ALA A 75 -19.05 0.47 -8.13
C ALA A 75 -18.94 -0.11 -6.70
N PRO A 76 -17.76 -0.13 -6.05
CA PRO A 76 -17.73 -0.46 -4.63
C PRO A 76 -18.49 0.63 -3.88
N THR A 77 -19.51 0.22 -3.14
CA THR A 77 -20.22 1.02 -2.17
C THR A 77 -19.20 1.66 -1.21
N VAL A 78 -18.85 2.93 -1.43
CA VAL A 78 -18.26 3.77 -0.40
C VAL A 78 -19.35 3.93 0.65
N ARG A 79 -19.24 3.17 1.74
CA ARG A 79 -20.13 3.35 2.89
C ARG A 79 -19.80 4.69 3.58
N PRO A 80 -20.83 5.44 4.03
CA PRO A 80 -20.64 6.71 4.74
C PRO A 80 -19.91 6.51 6.08
#